data_AF-A0A915HT16-F1
#
_entry.id   AF-A0A915HT16-F1
#
_cell.length_a   1.000
_cell.length_b   1.000
_cell.length_c   1.000
_cell.angle_alpha   90.00
_cell.angle_beta   90.00
_cell.angle_gamma   90.00
#
_symmetry.space_group_name_H-M   'P 1'
#
loop_
_entity.id
_entity.type
_entity.pdbx_description
1 polymer ?
#
loop_
_entity_poly.entity_id
_entity_poly.type
_entity_poly.pdbx_seq_one_letter_code
_entity_poly.pdbx_strand_id
1 'polypeptide(L)'
;MAPMFNVVCVICWFQILDASLTLSHYAKRFADDVYQQRNFLPQCTKTTSPCRCTQVYPREIVIECKKATLKQVQDSMAAVSNTKMQILAVDIYGLILKKNNVENEFYDNFFAKHSAVPRALVVQDCRIERRRSSTRRNSRESSSSNEEYQEDSISYHSDPELRRQNENDEILLNFAPDAFKSLEDILVTLKIDCPTSGQSLEAIKKLRLLNVLQLNHLKMMPEIDDLPFEHLIHLDLRKNGISKIGHQAFNPATQLENVNLAHNELKIFETSIFDKLINLNELDLSNNKITSIVQDNFSSSSLSSLEHLDLSRNLLTTLGRGILNKYQKLKILKLESNTLSEITTDQLDQLINLEILSLHDNPIHLIYNFSMQNLTNLKNLYLSQACISSNREKSITDQENRMNFLKIDPQAFHGLINLQMLDFDCTIFQNLDGDIFNNTPNLKYLILANSQMINDNQDWLNENMFKNLKSLTHLYLAGFDLNLIKNETTFLEDLISLRELNLVNYTPIMPQCNGTPHPKWLDILLDVDYPRNFTVTLPNCLPNAYQRYYRNQ
;
A
#
# COMPACT_ATOMS: atom_id res chain seq x y z
N MET A 1 28.18 26.60 -26.62
CA MET A 1 26.94 27.16 -27.20
C MET A 1 25.96 26.02 -27.41
N ALA A 2 24.84 26.09 -26.69
CA ALA A 2 23.59 25.34 -26.85
C ALA A 2 23.55 23.80 -26.59
N PRO A 3 22.40 23.29 -26.07
CA PRO A 3 22.30 22.15 -25.16
C PRO A 3 21.50 20.96 -25.76
N MET A 4 21.51 19.79 -25.10
CA MET A 4 20.66 18.66 -25.50
C MET A 4 19.82 18.14 -24.33
N PHE A 5 18.51 18.33 -24.51
CA PHE A 5 17.37 17.51 -24.09
C PHE A 5 17.13 17.26 -22.60
N ASN A 6 16.47 18.24 -21.99
CA ASN A 6 15.47 18.05 -20.95
C ASN A 6 14.08 18.37 -21.52
N VAL A 7 13.04 17.73 -20.98
CA VAL A 7 11.59 17.99 -21.16
C VAL A 7 10.96 17.48 -22.47
N VAL A 8 10.23 16.37 -22.40
CA VAL A 8 8.81 16.17 -22.80
C VAL A 8 8.44 14.71 -22.53
N CYS A 9 7.71 14.44 -21.45
CA CYS A 9 6.53 13.54 -21.44
C CYS A 9 5.88 13.55 -20.05
N VAL A 10 5.47 14.74 -19.62
CA VAL A 10 4.50 14.96 -18.54
C VAL A 10 3.22 15.43 -19.25
N ILE A 11 2.05 14.97 -18.79
CA ILE A 11 0.69 15.28 -19.28
C ILE A 11 0.16 14.30 -20.35
N CYS A 12 -0.42 13.17 -19.90
CA CYS A 12 -1.72 12.60 -20.30
C CYS A 12 -1.82 11.08 -20.02
N TRP A 13 -2.23 10.69 -18.82
CA TRP A 13 -3.45 9.87 -18.59
C TRP A 13 -3.70 9.66 -17.09
N PHE A 14 -4.92 10.00 -16.70
CA PHE A 14 -5.47 10.15 -15.35
C PHE A 14 -6.50 9.02 -15.12
N GLN A 15 -6.82 8.73 -13.84
CA GLN A 15 -8.03 8.05 -13.31
C GLN A 15 -8.02 6.53 -13.03
N ILE A 16 -8.13 6.25 -11.72
CA ILE A 16 -8.81 5.13 -11.03
C ILE A 16 -8.07 3.78 -10.92
N LEU A 17 -7.97 3.34 -9.66
CA LEU A 17 -7.55 2.05 -9.06
C LEU A 17 -6.06 1.88 -8.67
N ASP A 18 -5.87 1.85 -7.34
CA ASP A 18 -4.83 1.20 -6.54
C ASP A 18 -3.39 1.75 -6.58
N ALA A 19 -3.14 2.78 -5.76
CA ALA A 19 -1.84 3.42 -5.55
C ALA A 19 -0.91 2.66 -4.57
N SER A 20 -0.90 1.33 -4.59
CA SER A 20 0.14 0.49 -3.97
C SER A 20 1.03 -0.23 -5.00
N LEU A 21 0.73 -0.06 -6.30
CA LEU A 21 1.31 -0.82 -7.41
C LEU A 21 2.23 -0.01 -8.35
N THR A 22 2.38 1.30 -8.18
CA THR A 22 3.09 2.17 -9.15
C THR A 22 4.61 2.11 -9.05
N LEU A 23 5.20 1.98 -7.86
CA LEU A 23 6.64 1.70 -7.71
C LEU A 23 7.01 0.27 -8.16
N SER A 24 6.09 -0.68 -7.98
CA SER A 24 6.18 -2.03 -8.56
C SER A 24 6.12 -1.98 -10.08
N HIS A 25 5.26 -1.13 -10.68
CA HIS A 25 5.11 -1.05 -12.13
C HIS A 25 6.35 -0.48 -12.84
N TYR A 26 7.08 0.48 -12.27
CA TYR A 26 8.33 0.97 -12.86
C TYR A 26 9.46 -0.05 -12.73
N ALA A 27 9.56 -0.77 -11.61
CA ALA A 27 10.50 -1.89 -11.45
C ALA A 27 10.14 -3.07 -12.37
N LYS A 28 8.84 -3.30 -12.62
CA LYS A 28 8.32 -4.35 -13.49
C LYS A 28 8.46 -3.99 -14.97
N ARG A 29 8.29 -2.72 -15.37
CA ARG A 29 8.60 -2.23 -16.72
C ARG A 29 10.10 -2.31 -17.01
N PHE A 30 10.95 -2.02 -16.02
CA PHE A 30 12.39 -2.24 -16.12
C PHE A 30 12.73 -3.74 -16.26
N ALA A 31 12.02 -4.63 -15.54
CA ALA A 31 12.18 -6.07 -15.69
C ALA A 31 11.63 -6.63 -17.02
N ASP A 32 10.57 -6.03 -17.56
CA ASP A 32 9.88 -6.45 -18.78
C ASP A 32 10.57 -5.93 -20.06
N ASP A 33 11.13 -4.71 -20.04
CA ASP A 33 11.95 -4.16 -21.14
C ASP A 33 13.29 -4.92 -21.28
N VAL A 34 13.84 -5.39 -20.15
CA VAL A 34 15.03 -6.28 -20.11
C VAL A 34 14.74 -7.67 -20.70
N TYR A 35 13.48 -8.09 -20.79
CA TYR A 35 13.10 -9.39 -21.35
C TYR A 35 13.06 -9.43 -22.88
N GLN A 36 13.02 -8.27 -23.56
CA GLN A 36 12.72 -8.18 -25.00
C GLN A 36 13.95 -7.92 -25.90
N GLN A 37 15.11 -7.54 -25.37
CA GLN A 37 16.33 -7.35 -26.18
C GLN A 37 17.40 -8.41 -25.91
N ARG A 38 17.37 -9.51 -26.66
CA ARG A 38 18.49 -10.49 -26.72
C ARG A 38 19.63 -9.96 -27.58
N ASN A 39 20.27 -8.88 -27.17
CA ASN A 39 21.65 -8.62 -27.58
C ASN A 39 22.55 -9.36 -26.57
N PHE A 40 22.99 -10.55 -26.93
CA PHE A 40 23.83 -11.36 -26.05
C PHE A 40 25.24 -10.74 -25.95
N LEU A 41 25.50 -10.01 -24.86
CA LEU A 41 26.86 -9.69 -24.45
C LEU A 41 27.64 -11.02 -24.27
N PRO A 42 28.81 -11.21 -24.92
CA PRO A 42 29.62 -12.41 -24.77
C PRO A 42 30.09 -12.67 -23.33
N GLN A 43 30.06 -11.66 -22.43
CA GLN A 43 30.37 -11.93 -21.02
C GLN A 43 29.22 -12.65 -20.30
N CYS A 44 27.96 -12.41 -20.68
CA CYS A 44 26.81 -13.07 -20.04
C CYS A 44 26.76 -14.59 -20.32
N THR A 45 27.42 -15.09 -21.38
CA THR A 45 27.52 -16.53 -21.64
C THR A 45 28.48 -17.25 -20.68
N LYS A 46 29.22 -16.50 -19.85
CA LYS A 46 30.19 -17.05 -18.90
C LYS A 46 29.61 -17.30 -17.51
N THR A 47 28.39 -16.85 -17.22
CA THR A 47 27.76 -17.15 -15.93
C THR A 47 27.40 -18.62 -15.83
N THR A 48 27.57 -19.18 -14.63
CA THR A 48 27.29 -20.59 -14.37
C THR A 48 25.88 -20.75 -13.81
N SER A 49 25.19 -21.81 -14.21
CA SER A 49 23.92 -22.21 -13.58
C SER A 49 24.12 -22.39 -12.07
N PRO A 50 23.25 -21.85 -11.20
CA PRO A 50 21.89 -21.37 -11.48
C PRO A 50 21.73 -19.84 -11.59
N CYS A 51 22.79 -19.11 -11.95
CA CYS A 51 22.76 -17.68 -12.20
C CYS A 51 22.48 -17.35 -13.67
N ARG A 52 21.77 -16.25 -13.92
CA ARG A 52 21.48 -15.69 -15.24
C ARG A 52 22.01 -14.27 -15.32
N CYS A 53 22.54 -13.90 -16.47
CA CYS A 53 23.05 -12.55 -16.74
C CYS A 53 22.20 -11.92 -17.83
N THR A 54 21.78 -10.68 -17.61
CA THR A 54 21.04 -9.91 -18.60
C THR A 54 21.68 -8.55 -18.79
N GLN A 55 21.82 -8.13 -20.05
CA GLN A 55 22.25 -6.78 -20.38
C GLN A 55 21.09 -5.80 -20.19
N VAL A 56 21.36 -4.70 -19.50
CA VAL A 56 20.36 -3.65 -19.25
C VAL A 56 20.75 -2.35 -19.96
N TYR A 57 22.05 -2.06 -20.03
CA TYR A 57 22.61 -0.97 -20.84
C TYR A 57 23.86 -1.44 -21.59
N PRO A 58 24.39 -0.67 -22.55
CA PRO A 58 25.56 -1.06 -23.35
C PRO A 58 26.77 -1.57 -22.55
N ARG A 59 26.93 -1.15 -21.28
CA ARG A 59 27.99 -1.60 -20.37
C ARG A 59 27.50 -2.00 -18.98
N GLU A 60 26.19 -2.18 -18.80
CA GLU A 60 25.63 -2.55 -17.50
C GLU A 60 24.83 -3.84 -17.62
N ILE A 61 25.05 -4.72 -16.64
CA ILE A 61 24.36 -5.99 -16.54
C ILE A 61 23.70 -6.16 -15.18
N VAL A 62 22.71 -7.04 -15.17
CA VAL A 62 22.12 -7.58 -13.95
C VAL A 62 22.40 -9.08 -13.90
N ILE A 63 22.85 -9.55 -12.75
CA ILE A 63 23.03 -10.98 -12.46
C ILE A 63 21.91 -11.41 -11.51
N GLU A 64 21.06 -12.32 -11.94
CA GLU A 64 20.03 -12.94 -11.11
C GLU A 64 20.41 -14.38 -10.80
N CYS A 65 20.60 -14.69 -9.52
CA CYS A 65 20.90 -16.04 -9.03
C CYS A 65 19.73 -16.58 -8.24
N LYS A 66 19.25 -17.77 -8.61
CA LYS A 66 18.13 -18.43 -7.95
C LYS A 66 18.52 -19.81 -7.44
N LYS A 67 18.33 -20.08 -6.13
CA LYS A 67 18.76 -21.34 -5.50
C LYS A 67 20.26 -21.66 -5.70
N ALA A 68 21.08 -20.64 -5.84
CA ALA A 68 22.54 -20.69 -5.88
C ALA A 68 23.12 -20.73 -4.45
N THR A 69 24.30 -21.32 -4.31
CA THR A 69 25.18 -21.09 -3.16
C THR A 69 25.94 -19.78 -3.32
N LEU A 70 26.40 -19.19 -2.21
CA LEU A 70 27.20 -17.96 -2.25
C LEU A 70 28.47 -18.09 -3.14
N LYS A 71 29.08 -19.28 -3.17
CA LYS A 71 30.21 -19.57 -4.07
C LYS A 71 29.82 -19.48 -5.55
N GLN A 72 28.69 -20.05 -5.95
CA GLN A 72 28.21 -19.97 -7.34
C GLN A 72 27.88 -18.53 -7.77
N VAL A 73 27.41 -17.70 -6.82
CA VAL A 73 27.21 -16.27 -7.04
C VAL A 73 28.54 -15.58 -7.32
N GLN A 74 29.55 -15.80 -6.46
CA GLN A 74 30.89 -15.22 -6.63
C GLN A 74 31.55 -15.66 -7.95
N ASP A 75 31.49 -16.96 -8.27
CA ASP A 75 32.05 -17.51 -9.51
C ASP A 75 31.39 -16.86 -10.74
N SER A 76 30.08 -16.61 -10.70
CA SER A 76 29.36 -15.93 -11.78
C SER A 76 29.74 -14.45 -11.91
N MET A 77 29.91 -13.74 -10.79
CA MET A 77 30.40 -12.34 -10.81
C MET A 77 31.84 -12.25 -11.32
N ALA A 78 32.72 -13.16 -10.90
CA ALA A 78 34.09 -13.25 -11.38
C ALA A 78 34.17 -13.52 -12.89
N ALA A 79 33.31 -14.42 -13.40
CA ALA A 79 33.31 -14.81 -14.80
C ALA A 79 32.99 -13.64 -15.75
N VAL A 80 32.14 -12.71 -15.32
CA VAL A 80 31.76 -11.55 -16.12
C VAL A 80 32.78 -10.41 -15.99
N SER A 81 33.31 -10.20 -14.78
CA SER A 81 34.28 -9.12 -14.50
C SER A 81 35.68 -9.38 -15.07
N ASN A 82 36.11 -10.64 -15.15
CA ASN A 82 37.49 -11.00 -15.48
C ASN A 82 37.76 -11.14 -17.00
N THR A 83 37.29 -10.19 -17.81
CA THR A 83 37.59 -10.17 -19.25
C THR A 83 38.92 -9.46 -19.51
N LYS A 84 39.91 -10.20 -20.04
CA LYS A 84 41.27 -9.72 -20.38
C LYS A 84 41.32 -8.51 -21.36
N MET A 85 40.19 -8.03 -21.89
CA MET A 85 40.10 -6.83 -22.73
C MET A 85 39.40 -5.71 -21.96
N GLN A 86 40.15 -4.70 -21.52
CA GLN A 86 39.62 -3.48 -20.87
C GLN A 86 38.58 -2.72 -21.72
N ILE A 87 38.60 -2.90 -23.04
CA ILE A 87 37.68 -2.23 -24.00
C ILE A 87 36.24 -2.77 -23.90
N LEU A 88 36.07 -3.97 -23.34
CA LEU A 88 34.78 -4.65 -23.13
C LEU A 88 34.46 -4.84 -21.63
N ALA A 89 35.01 -4.01 -20.75
CA ALA A 89 34.63 -4.05 -19.34
C ALA A 89 33.13 -3.72 -19.18
N VAL A 90 32.43 -4.51 -18.37
CA VAL A 90 31.01 -4.37 -18.08
C VAL A 90 30.85 -4.25 -16.57
N ASP A 91 30.05 -3.29 -16.14
CA ASP A 91 29.74 -3.05 -14.74
C ASP A 91 28.56 -3.91 -14.33
N ILE A 92 28.69 -4.59 -13.19
CA ILE A 92 27.55 -5.23 -12.55
C ILE A 92 26.72 -4.10 -11.95
N TYR A 93 25.63 -3.73 -12.61
CA TYR A 93 24.71 -2.75 -12.08
C TYR A 93 23.89 -3.35 -10.95
N GLY A 94 23.33 -4.55 -11.16
CA GLY A 94 22.46 -5.22 -10.19
C GLY A 94 22.85 -6.67 -9.89
N LEU A 95 22.75 -7.05 -8.63
CA LEU A 95 22.82 -8.43 -8.17
C LEU A 95 21.50 -8.79 -7.45
N ILE A 96 20.79 -9.79 -7.97
CA ILE A 96 19.51 -10.25 -7.44
C ILE A 96 19.66 -11.68 -6.94
N LEU A 97 19.39 -11.88 -5.66
CA LEU A 97 19.49 -13.15 -4.97
C LEU A 97 18.09 -13.61 -4.53
N LYS A 98 17.54 -14.64 -5.21
CA LYS A 98 16.21 -15.20 -4.90
C LYS A 98 16.28 -16.64 -4.42
N LYS A 99 15.67 -16.97 -3.29
CA LYS A 99 15.61 -18.37 -2.80
C LYS A 99 16.98 -19.04 -2.70
N ASN A 100 18.03 -18.23 -2.51
CA ASN A 100 19.38 -18.75 -2.36
C ASN A 100 19.55 -19.29 -0.94
N ASN A 101 20.38 -20.32 -0.83
CA ASN A 101 20.80 -20.82 0.46
C ASN A 101 21.89 -19.87 0.95
N VAL A 102 21.47 -18.78 1.59
CA VAL A 102 22.40 -17.84 2.20
C VAL A 102 22.83 -18.54 3.47
N GLU A 103 24.09 -19.02 3.49
CA GLU A 103 24.72 -19.38 4.77
C GLU A 103 24.50 -18.17 5.69
N ASN A 104 24.16 -18.40 6.96
CA ASN A 104 23.69 -17.40 7.92
C ASN A 104 24.61 -16.16 8.13
N GLU A 105 25.73 -16.06 7.41
CA GLU A 105 26.64 -14.94 7.34
C GLU A 105 27.08 -14.67 5.88
N PHE A 106 26.88 -13.44 5.39
CA PHE A 106 27.77 -12.91 4.35
C PHE A 106 29.13 -12.69 5.01
N TYR A 107 30.06 -13.63 4.84
CA TYR A 107 31.39 -13.55 5.44
C TYR A 107 32.19 -12.33 4.95
N ASP A 108 33.14 -11.89 5.76
CA ASP A 108 34.10 -10.85 5.42
C ASP A 108 34.67 -11.06 4.00
N ASN A 109 34.74 -9.98 3.23
CA ASN A 109 35.27 -9.96 1.86
C ASN A 109 34.44 -10.66 0.78
N PHE A 110 33.14 -10.94 0.98
CA PHE A 110 32.28 -11.49 -0.08
C PHE A 110 32.37 -10.68 -1.39
N PHE A 111 32.35 -9.35 -1.27
CA PHE A 111 32.46 -8.41 -2.39
C PHE A 111 33.89 -7.92 -2.66
N ALA A 112 34.85 -8.13 -1.74
CA ALA A 112 36.18 -7.52 -1.81
C ALA A 112 37.17 -8.20 -2.78
N LYS A 113 36.85 -9.39 -3.31
CA LYS A 113 37.74 -10.14 -4.21
C LYS A 113 37.59 -9.79 -5.71
N HIS A 114 36.70 -8.88 -6.09
CA HIS A 114 36.35 -8.66 -7.50
C HIS A 114 36.40 -7.18 -7.88
N SER A 115 36.91 -6.89 -9.08
CA SER A 115 37.01 -5.53 -9.64
C SER A 115 35.67 -4.94 -10.08
N ALA A 116 34.59 -5.74 -10.11
CA ALA A 116 33.24 -5.27 -10.38
C ALA A 116 32.31 -5.67 -9.23
N VAL A 117 31.76 -4.67 -8.55
CA VAL A 117 30.80 -4.83 -7.45
C VAL A 117 29.46 -4.19 -7.83
N PRO A 118 28.32 -4.71 -7.33
CA PRO A 118 27.00 -4.22 -7.72
C PRO A 118 26.72 -2.81 -7.17
N ARG A 119 26.02 -1.98 -7.98
CA ARG A 119 25.42 -0.71 -7.53
C ARG A 119 24.03 -0.91 -6.91
N ALA A 120 23.38 -2.03 -7.20
CA ALA A 120 22.11 -2.45 -6.63
C ALA A 120 22.19 -3.91 -6.13
N LEU A 121 21.84 -4.15 -4.87
CA LEU A 121 21.77 -5.46 -4.26
C LEU A 121 20.34 -5.75 -3.80
N VAL A 122 19.76 -6.84 -4.30
CA VAL A 122 18.43 -7.31 -3.92
C VAL A 122 18.53 -8.73 -3.39
N VAL A 123 18.05 -8.97 -2.18
CA VAL A 123 18.00 -10.27 -1.53
C VAL A 123 16.56 -10.54 -1.11
N GLN A 124 15.95 -11.60 -1.60
CA GLN A 124 14.54 -11.90 -1.34
C GLN A 124 14.26 -13.41 -1.29
N ASP A 125 13.14 -13.78 -0.67
CA ASP A 125 12.70 -15.16 -0.50
C ASP A 125 13.78 -16.05 0.15
N CYS A 126 14.52 -15.56 1.14
CA CYS A 126 15.64 -16.32 1.72
C CYS A 126 15.18 -17.62 2.38
N ARG A 127 15.94 -18.69 2.17
CA ARG A 127 15.94 -19.87 3.03
C ARG A 127 17.27 -19.88 3.75
N ILE A 128 17.25 -19.70 5.07
CA ILE A 128 18.47 -19.56 5.87
C ILE A 128 18.71 -20.88 6.59
N GLU A 129 19.89 -21.47 6.37
CA GLU A 129 20.29 -22.73 7.00
C GLU A 129 21.39 -22.48 8.05
N ARG A 130 21.36 -23.20 9.18
CA ARG A 130 22.42 -23.10 10.20
C ARG A 130 23.73 -23.65 9.62
N ARG A 131 24.81 -22.86 9.69
CA ARG A 131 26.16 -23.31 9.33
C ARG A 131 26.54 -24.52 10.19
N ARG A 132 26.81 -25.67 9.57
CA ARG A 132 27.37 -26.84 10.29
C ARG A 132 28.85 -26.55 10.56
N SER A 133 29.26 -26.47 11.83
CA SER A 133 30.67 -26.35 12.16
C SER A 133 31.39 -27.63 11.73
N SER A 134 32.32 -27.50 10.78
CA SER A 134 33.16 -28.60 10.33
C SER A 134 34.45 -28.61 11.17
N THR A 135 34.37 -29.05 12.43
CA THR A 135 35.54 -29.41 13.24
C THR A 135 35.59 -30.94 13.44
N ARG A 136 35.91 -31.67 12.38
CA ARG A 136 36.56 -32.98 12.48
C ARG A 136 37.98 -32.83 11.95
N ARG A 137 38.88 -32.34 12.82
CA ARG A 137 40.33 -32.50 12.59
C ARG A 137 40.70 -33.91 13.04
N ASN A 138 41.18 -34.71 12.09
CA ASN A 138 41.88 -35.96 12.34
C ASN A 138 43.08 -35.68 13.27
N SER A 139 43.04 -36.19 14.49
CA SER A 139 44.16 -36.18 15.42
C SER A 139 44.99 -37.45 15.25
N ARG A 140 46.09 -37.36 14.49
CA ARG A 140 47.28 -38.19 14.70
C ARG A 140 48.52 -37.33 14.48
N GLU A 141 49.39 -37.37 15.49
CA GLU A 141 50.79 -36.90 15.52
C GLU A 141 50.99 -35.38 15.53
N SER A 142 51.90 -34.79 16.29
CA SER A 142 52.70 -35.17 17.46
C SER A 142 53.39 -33.86 17.89
N SER A 143 53.27 -33.53 19.17
CA SER A 143 54.13 -32.65 19.97
C SER A 143 55.32 -31.94 19.29
N SER A 144 55.34 -30.60 19.31
CA SER A 144 56.28 -29.83 20.14
C SER A 144 56.10 -28.31 19.99
N SER A 145 55.97 -27.65 21.16
CA SER A 145 56.34 -26.28 21.54
C SER A 145 55.61 -25.05 20.96
N ASN A 146 54.73 -24.53 21.82
CA ASN A 146 54.58 -23.13 22.27
C ASN A 146 54.23 -22.03 21.26
N GLU A 147 53.00 -21.52 21.37
CA GLU A 147 52.74 -20.15 21.84
C GLU A 147 51.28 -20.01 22.30
N GLU A 148 51.12 -19.37 23.46
CA GLU A 148 49.88 -19.12 24.21
C GLU A 148 48.93 -18.14 23.50
N TYR A 149 47.68 -18.54 23.31
CA TYR A 149 46.52 -17.65 23.41
C TYR A 149 45.39 -18.44 24.07
N GLN A 150 44.93 -17.97 25.23
CA GLN A 150 43.84 -18.55 26.02
C GLN A 150 42.51 -18.45 25.26
N GLU A 151 41.94 -19.61 24.88
CA GLU A 151 40.51 -19.78 24.63
C GLU A 151 39.84 -20.16 25.95
N ASP A 152 39.01 -19.27 26.51
CA ASP A 152 38.07 -19.65 27.57
C ASP A 152 36.90 -20.43 26.96
N SER A 153 37.08 -21.74 26.88
CA SER A 153 36.04 -22.71 26.56
C SER A 153 35.10 -22.92 27.75
N ILE A 154 33.89 -22.36 27.71
CA ILE A 154 32.79 -22.85 28.57
C ILE A 154 32.07 -23.97 27.80
N SER A 155 32.35 -25.21 28.19
CA SER A 155 31.66 -26.41 27.72
C SER A 155 30.26 -26.50 28.34
N TYR A 156 29.20 -26.26 27.58
CA TYR A 156 27.86 -26.70 27.98
C TYR A 156 27.64 -28.14 27.52
N HIS A 157 27.87 -29.07 28.44
CA HIS A 157 27.37 -30.43 28.34
C HIS A 157 25.84 -30.42 28.47
N SER A 158 25.17 -30.89 27.40
CA SER A 158 23.98 -31.77 27.43
C SER A 158 22.86 -31.45 28.44
N ASP A 159 22.01 -30.48 28.10
CA ASP A 159 20.66 -30.37 28.67
C ASP A 159 19.61 -30.76 27.60
N PRO A 160 18.82 -31.84 27.80
CA PRO A 160 17.75 -32.25 26.88
C PRO A 160 16.55 -31.29 26.85
N GLU A 161 16.36 -30.44 27.86
CA GLU A 161 15.24 -29.48 27.88
C GLU A 161 15.51 -28.26 26.97
N LEU A 162 16.76 -27.80 26.89
CA LEU A 162 17.19 -26.76 25.93
C LEU A 162 17.08 -27.20 24.46
N ARG A 163 17.09 -28.51 24.17
CA ARG A 163 16.83 -29.02 22.81
C ARG A 163 15.38 -28.85 22.38
N ARG A 164 14.42 -28.83 23.31
CA ARG A 164 13.00 -28.66 22.99
C ARG A 164 12.60 -27.19 22.81
N GLN A 165 13.38 -26.24 23.34
CA GLN A 165 13.17 -24.81 23.10
C GLN A 165 13.76 -24.31 21.76
N ASN A 166 14.83 -24.95 21.26
CA ASN A 166 15.59 -24.47 20.08
C ASN A 166 15.09 -24.93 18.70
N GLU A 167 13.95 -25.64 18.62
CA GLU A 167 13.34 -26.05 17.35
C GLU A 167 12.48 -24.94 16.71
N ASN A 168 12.19 -23.86 17.44
CA ASN A 168 11.38 -22.72 16.98
C ASN A 168 12.16 -21.41 16.78
N ASP A 169 13.48 -21.40 16.99
CA ASP A 169 14.29 -20.21 16.72
C ASP A 169 14.38 -19.97 15.21
N GLU A 170 13.64 -18.97 14.74
CA GLU A 170 13.69 -18.46 13.38
C GLU A 170 15.15 -18.14 13.02
N ILE A 171 15.69 -18.79 11.99
CA ILE A 171 17.08 -18.58 11.57
C ILE A 171 17.14 -17.22 10.87
N LEU A 172 17.92 -16.28 11.43
CA LEU A 172 18.08 -14.93 10.89
C LEU A 172 19.30 -14.82 10.00
N LEU A 173 19.18 -13.97 8.97
CA LEU A 173 20.28 -13.52 8.15
C LEU A 173 21.11 -12.53 8.96
N ASN A 174 22.41 -12.76 9.06
CA ASN A 174 23.33 -11.84 9.71
C ASN A 174 24.36 -11.33 8.69
N PHE A 175 24.62 -10.02 8.75
CA PHE A 175 25.71 -9.39 8.02
C PHE A 175 26.83 -9.10 9.01
N ALA A 176 28.04 -9.59 8.71
CA ALA A 176 29.22 -9.20 9.47
C ALA A 176 29.40 -7.67 9.43
N PRO A 177 29.98 -7.03 10.45
CA PRO A 177 30.14 -5.57 10.51
C PRO A 177 30.82 -4.94 9.28
N ASP A 178 31.67 -5.70 8.58
CA ASP A 178 32.42 -5.27 7.40
C ASP A 178 31.92 -5.93 6.09
N ALA A 179 30.75 -6.59 6.11
CA ALA A 179 30.18 -7.25 4.93
C ALA A 179 29.99 -6.31 3.73
N PHE A 180 29.74 -5.03 3.98
CA PHE A 180 29.53 -3.99 2.96
C PHE A 180 30.74 -3.07 2.74
N LYS A 181 31.92 -3.38 3.30
CA LYS A 181 33.09 -2.48 3.27
C LYS A 181 33.51 -2.04 1.86
N SER A 182 33.46 -2.93 0.88
CA SER A 182 33.80 -2.61 -0.53
C SER A 182 32.64 -1.97 -1.31
N LEU A 183 31.50 -1.75 -0.66
CA LEU A 183 30.27 -1.21 -1.24
C LEU A 183 29.90 0.18 -0.67
N GLU A 184 30.61 0.66 0.36
CA GLU A 184 30.32 1.90 1.11
C GLU A 184 30.11 3.12 0.20
N ASP A 185 30.96 3.27 -0.82
CA ASP A 185 30.97 4.41 -1.74
C ASP A 185 30.43 4.07 -3.14
N ILE A 186 29.69 2.96 -3.30
CA ILE A 186 29.23 2.47 -4.61
C ILE A 186 27.75 2.07 -4.60
N LEU A 187 27.27 1.45 -3.51
CA LEU A 187 25.92 0.89 -3.45
C LEU A 187 24.87 2.00 -3.33
N VAL A 188 23.97 2.05 -4.31
CA VAL A 188 22.88 3.03 -4.41
C VAL A 188 21.54 2.43 -4.02
N THR A 189 21.36 1.12 -4.23
CA THR A 189 20.13 0.40 -3.89
C THR A 189 20.45 -0.84 -3.07
N LEU A 190 19.83 -0.94 -1.90
CA LEU A 190 19.85 -2.13 -1.07
C LEU A 190 18.41 -2.54 -0.74
N LYS A 191 18.02 -3.75 -1.14
CA LYS A 191 16.72 -4.33 -0.79
C LYS A 191 16.91 -5.70 -0.17
N ILE A 192 16.46 -5.88 1.06
CA ILE A 192 16.53 -7.13 1.79
C ILE A 192 15.11 -7.45 2.28
N ASP A 193 14.55 -8.52 1.73
CA ASP A 193 13.23 -9.05 2.07
C ASP A 193 13.40 -10.46 2.67
N CYS A 194 14.11 -10.49 3.81
CA CYS A 194 14.51 -11.70 4.52
C CYS A 194 14.57 -11.41 6.04
N PRO A 195 14.20 -12.37 6.91
CA PRO A 195 14.37 -12.23 8.35
C PRO A 195 15.82 -11.91 8.69
N THR A 196 16.09 -10.69 9.12
CA THR A 196 17.45 -10.17 9.31
C THR A 196 17.67 -9.75 10.76
N SER A 197 18.84 -10.05 11.32
CA SER A 197 19.21 -9.61 12.67
C SER A 197 19.35 -8.09 12.72
N GLY A 198 18.82 -7.44 13.76
CA GLY A 198 19.00 -6.00 13.99
C GLY A 198 20.46 -5.54 14.03
N GLN A 199 21.40 -6.41 14.44
CA GLN A 199 22.83 -6.13 14.43
C GLN A 199 23.38 -5.82 13.02
N SER A 200 22.73 -6.34 11.98
CA SER A 200 23.14 -6.12 10.60
C SER A 200 22.96 -4.67 10.14
N LEU A 201 22.14 -3.88 10.84
CA LEU A 201 21.94 -2.47 10.53
C LEU A 201 23.24 -1.67 10.66
N GLU A 202 24.11 -2.03 11.60
CA GLU A 202 25.41 -1.35 11.81
C GLU A 202 26.33 -1.49 10.60
N ALA A 203 26.26 -2.61 9.87
CA ALA A 203 26.99 -2.78 8.62
C ALA A 203 26.39 -1.92 7.48
N ILE A 204 25.07 -1.75 7.46
CA ILE A 204 24.34 -0.99 6.43
C ILE A 204 24.53 0.52 6.62
N LYS A 205 24.56 1.00 7.87
CA LYS A 205 24.77 2.43 8.22
C LYS A 205 26.07 3.02 7.65
N LYS A 206 27.05 2.19 7.28
CA LYS A 206 28.32 2.63 6.66
C LYS A 206 28.18 3.00 5.17
N LEU A 207 27.07 2.65 4.52
CA LEU A 207 26.83 2.92 3.10
C LEU A 207 26.44 4.39 2.87
N ARG A 208 27.26 5.13 2.10
CA ARG A 208 27.16 6.60 2.00
C ARG A 208 26.31 7.10 0.83
N LEU A 209 26.15 6.28 -0.21
CA LEU A 209 25.49 6.66 -1.46
C LEU A 209 24.11 6.01 -1.66
N LEU A 210 23.51 5.45 -0.60
CA LEU A 210 22.20 4.82 -0.71
C LEU A 210 21.12 5.85 -1.05
N ASN A 211 20.46 5.64 -2.20
CA ASN A 211 19.23 6.35 -2.57
C ASN A 211 17.98 5.52 -2.24
N VAL A 212 18.09 4.19 -2.26
CA VAL A 212 16.98 3.28 -1.99
C VAL A 212 17.39 2.25 -0.95
N LEU A 213 16.65 2.22 0.15
CA LEU A 213 16.82 1.23 1.21
C LEU A 213 15.48 0.55 1.48
N GLN A 214 15.43 -0.76 1.32
CA GLN A 214 14.31 -1.58 1.74
C GLN A 214 14.83 -2.67 2.67
N LEU A 215 14.33 -2.69 3.90
CA LEU A 215 14.64 -3.71 4.89
C LEU A 215 13.32 -4.19 5.47
N ASN A 216 12.85 -5.36 5.02
CA ASN A 216 11.63 -5.97 5.55
C ASN A 216 12.02 -7.14 6.44
N HIS A 217 11.27 -7.35 7.53
CA HIS A 217 11.49 -8.43 8.49
C HIS A 217 12.78 -8.30 9.33
N LEU A 218 13.22 -7.08 9.61
CA LEU A 218 14.29 -6.81 10.56
C LEU A 218 13.81 -7.14 11.98
N LYS A 219 14.39 -8.16 12.59
CA LYS A 219 14.08 -8.56 13.97
C LYS A 219 14.84 -7.71 14.96
N MET A 220 14.22 -7.41 16.10
CA MET A 220 14.80 -6.69 17.22
C MET A 220 15.15 -5.21 16.94
N MET A 221 14.44 -4.56 16.01
CA MET A 221 14.49 -3.09 15.88
C MET A 221 13.17 -2.48 16.39
N PRO A 222 12.94 -2.44 17.72
CA PRO A 222 11.71 -1.88 18.27
C PRO A 222 11.66 -0.35 18.10
N GLU A 223 12.80 0.29 17.87
CA GLU A 223 12.94 1.74 17.72
C GLU A 223 13.88 2.10 16.57
N ILE A 224 13.56 3.15 15.82
CA ILE A 224 14.47 3.82 14.87
C ILE A 224 15.01 5.06 15.56
N ASP A 225 16.28 5.07 15.97
CA ASP A 225 16.89 6.23 16.65
C ASP A 225 17.61 7.17 15.68
N ASP A 226 18.32 6.62 14.69
CA ASP A 226 19.14 7.37 13.75
C ASP A 226 19.29 6.62 12.41
N LEU A 227 19.02 7.34 11.31
CA LEU A 227 19.27 6.91 9.94
C LEU A 227 20.24 7.89 9.27
N PRO A 228 21.54 7.54 9.18
CA PRO A 228 22.58 8.45 8.72
C PRO A 228 22.64 8.62 7.18
N PHE A 229 21.57 8.28 6.47
CA PHE A 229 21.56 8.19 5.01
C PHE A 229 21.16 9.53 4.35
N GLU A 230 22.12 10.43 4.17
CA GLU A 230 21.89 11.80 3.64
C GLU A 230 21.32 11.85 2.22
N HIS A 231 21.61 10.85 1.39
CA HIS A 231 21.19 10.78 -0.02
C HIS A 231 19.92 9.94 -0.24
N LEU A 232 19.29 9.45 0.84
CA LEU A 232 18.19 8.51 0.74
C LEU A 232 16.93 9.20 0.20
N ILE A 233 16.36 8.62 -0.86
CA ILE A 233 15.15 9.11 -1.54
C ILE A 233 13.95 8.21 -1.20
N HIS A 234 14.17 6.89 -1.16
CA HIS A 234 13.12 5.92 -0.87
C HIS A 234 13.53 5.01 0.28
N LEU A 235 12.69 4.96 1.31
CA LEU A 235 12.85 4.11 2.48
C LEU A 235 11.63 3.22 2.67
N ASP A 236 11.84 1.91 2.70
CA ASP A 236 10.82 0.91 3.00
C ASP A 236 11.26 0.06 4.19
N LEU A 237 10.59 0.25 5.32
CA LEU A 237 10.82 -0.43 6.59
C LEU A 237 9.57 -1.17 7.08
N ARG A 238 8.73 -1.63 6.14
CA ARG A 238 7.51 -2.35 6.50
C ARG A 238 7.82 -3.70 7.15
N LYS A 239 6.90 -4.18 7.99
CA LYS A 239 6.97 -5.52 8.62
C LYS A 239 8.21 -5.74 9.50
N ASN A 240 8.67 -4.70 10.20
CA ASN A 240 9.84 -4.76 11.10
C ASN A 240 9.48 -4.78 12.59
N GLY A 241 8.19 -4.67 12.93
CA GLY A 241 7.76 -4.59 14.33
C GLY A 241 8.23 -3.33 15.04
N ILE A 242 8.47 -2.25 14.30
CA ILE A 242 8.91 -0.95 14.85
C ILE A 242 7.78 -0.38 15.70
N SER A 243 8.06 -0.11 16.96
CA SER A 243 7.07 0.41 17.93
C SER A 243 7.25 1.89 18.26
N LYS A 244 8.43 2.44 17.99
CA LYS A 244 8.79 3.84 18.26
C LYS A 244 9.74 4.38 17.20
N ILE A 245 9.69 5.68 16.96
CA ILE A 245 10.64 6.41 16.12
C ILE A 245 11.18 7.56 16.97
N GLY A 246 12.50 7.68 17.06
CA GLY A 246 13.15 8.78 17.76
C GLY A 246 12.93 10.11 17.05
N HIS A 247 12.82 11.20 17.82
CA HIS A 247 12.52 12.54 17.29
C HIS A 247 13.49 13.05 16.22
N GLN A 248 14.70 12.48 16.14
CA GLN A 248 15.76 12.90 15.23
C GLN A 248 16.10 11.82 14.19
N ALA A 249 15.35 10.72 14.16
CA ALA A 249 15.68 9.54 13.35
C ALA A 249 15.90 9.85 11.86
N PHE A 250 15.13 10.77 11.30
CA PHE A 250 15.21 11.14 9.88
C PHE A 250 15.94 12.46 9.62
N ASN A 251 16.55 13.08 10.65
CA ASN A 251 17.18 14.39 10.50
C ASN A 251 18.25 14.45 9.39
N PRO A 252 19.10 13.41 9.19
CA PRO A 252 20.08 13.42 8.11
C PRO A 252 19.45 13.21 6.72
N ALA A 253 18.37 12.41 6.63
CA ALA A 253 17.78 11.92 5.38
C ALA A 253 16.83 12.92 4.70
N THR A 254 17.24 14.18 4.56
CA THR A 254 16.40 15.30 4.07
C THR A 254 15.92 15.17 2.62
N GLN A 255 16.52 14.26 1.84
CA GLN A 255 16.15 13.98 0.44
C GLN A 255 15.02 12.96 0.29
N LEU A 256 14.47 12.43 1.39
CA LEU A 256 13.41 11.43 1.34
C LEU A 256 12.16 11.98 0.64
N GLU A 257 11.69 11.23 -0.36
CA GLU A 257 10.46 11.47 -1.10
C GLU A 257 9.37 10.46 -0.71
N ASN A 258 9.75 9.22 -0.38
CA ASN A 258 8.80 8.16 -0.02
C ASN A 258 9.29 7.40 1.21
N VAL A 259 8.42 7.29 2.22
CA VAL A 259 8.66 6.52 3.43
C VAL A 259 7.53 5.52 3.64
N ASN A 260 7.86 4.24 3.66
CA ASN A 260 6.92 3.17 4.00
C ASN A 260 7.26 2.56 5.38
N LEU A 261 6.35 2.73 6.31
CA LEU A 261 6.39 2.22 7.68
C LEU A 261 5.17 1.31 7.97
N ALA A 262 4.54 0.78 6.94
CA ALA A 262 3.35 -0.06 7.08
C ALA A 262 3.63 -1.38 7.82
N HIS A 263 2.58 -1.98 8.39
CA HIS A 263 2.69 -3.27 9.08
C HIS A 263 3.75 -3.28 10.19
N ASN A 264 3.82 -2.19 10.96
CA ASN A 264 4.65 -2.08 12.15
C ASN A 264 3.76 -1.99 13.40
N GLU A 265 4.34 -1.59 14.52
CA GLU A 265 3.71 -1.61 15.84
C GLU A 265 3.59 -0.19 16.43
N LEU A 266 3.61 0.84 15.58
CA LEU A 266 3.57 2.24 15.98
C LEU A 266 2.23 2.56 16.65
N LYS A 267 2.28 3.24 17.80
CA LYS A 267 1.08 3.61 18.58
C LYS A 267 0.68 5.08 18.43
N ILE A 268 1.62 5.93 18.05
CA ILE A 268 1.43 7.38 17.94
C ILE A 268 2.07 7.82 16.62
N PHE A 269 1.33 8.61 15.85
CA PHE A 269 1.91 9.34 14.73
C PHE A 269 2.32 10.73 15.20
N GLU A 270 3.60 10.88 15.55
CA GLU A 270 4.17 12.18 15.84
C GLU A 270 4.62 12.85 14.55
N THR A 271 3.87 13.86 14.14
CA THR A 271 4.07 14.51 12.83
C THR A 271 5.37 15.30 12.75
N SER A 272 5.94 15.73 13.88
CA SER A 272 7.17 16.53 13.97
C SER A 272 8.43 15.76 13.55
N ILE A 273 8.39 14.43 13.66
CA ILE A 273 9.48 13.53 13.25
C ILE A 273 9.84 13.69 11.76
N PHE A 274 8.87 14.11 10.95
CA PHE A 274 9.00 14.23 9.50
C PHE A 274 9.19 15.68 9.02
N ASP A 275 9.30 16.66 9.93
CA ASP A 275 9.30 18.09 9.55
C ASP A 275 10.51 18.53 8.72
N LYS A 276 11.64 17.82 8.83
CA LYS A 276 12.83 18.10 8.01
C LYS A 276 12.77 17.49 6.62
N LEU A 277 11.79 16.61 6.35
CA LEU A 277 11.65 15.92 5.08
C LEU A 277 10.86 16.78 4.10
N ILE A 278 11.48 17.87 3.65
CA ILE A 278 10.85 18.90 2.82
C ILE A 278 10.41 18.39 1.43
N ASN A 279 10.99 17.27 0.97
CA ASN A 279 10.66 16.61 -0.29
C ASN A 279 9.71 15.42 -0.12
N LEU A 280 9.31 15.09 1.12
CA LEU A 280 8.46 13.93 1.38
C LEU A 280 7.11 14.11 0.69
N ASN A 281 6.83 13.21 -0.23
CA ASN A 281 5.61 13.18 -1.05
C ASN A 281 4.65 12.09 -0.57
N GLU A 282 5.18 10.93 -0.17
CA GLU A 282 4.39 9.77 0.23
C GLU A 282 4.82 9.22 1.59
N LEU A 283 3.86 9.05 2.49
CA LEU A 283 4.04 8.44 3.80
C LEU A 283 2.97 7.36 4.02
N ASP A 284 3.41 6.11 4.11
CA ASP A 284 2.56 4.96 4.41
C ASP A 284 2.79 4.50 5.85
N LEU A 285 1.77 4.70 6.69
CA LEU A 285 1.69 4.28 8.09
C LEU A 285 0.58 3.26 8.30
N SER A 286 0.09 2.63 7.23
CA SER A 286 -1.04 1.69 7.30
C SER A 286 -0.71 0.45 8.13
N ASN A 287 -1.74 -0.23 8.65
CA ASN A 287 -1.57 -1.48 9.39
C ASN A 287 -0.62 -1.34 10.61
N ASN A 288 -0.70 -0.23 11.34
CA ASN A 288 -0.01 -0.03 12.61
C ASN A 288 -1.04 -0.13 13.76
N LYS A 289 -0.68 0.37 14.95
CA LYS A 289 -1.56 0.45 16.13
C LYS A 289 -1.79 1.90 16.55
N ILE A 290 -1.79 2.83 15.59
CA ILE A 290 -1.81 4.26 15.86
C ILE A 290 -3.17 4.64 16.44
N THR A 291 -3.18 5.15 17.67
CA THR A 291 -4.40 5.61 18.37
C THR A 291 -4.59 7.11 18.31
N SER A 292 -3.51 7.87 18.07
CA SER A 292 -3.54 9.33 18.01
C SER A 292 -2.45 9.90 17.11
N ILE A 293 -2.75 11.07 16.55
CA ILE A 293 -1.82 11.92 15.82
C ILE A 293 -1.45 13.08 16.74
N VAL A 294 -0.17 13.33 16.92
CA VAL A 294 0.34 14.41 17.78
C VAL A 294 1.26 15.33 16.97
N GLN A 295 1.25 16.61 17.31
CA GLN A 295 2.11 17.62 16.72
C GLN A 295 2.80 18.36 17.86
N ASP A 296 4.10 18.59 17.74
CA ASP A 296 4.80 19.49 18.64
C ASP A 296 4.42 20.95 18.35
N ASN A 297 4.04 21.68 19.39
CA ASN A 297 3.63 23.10 19.33
C ASN A 297 4.77 24.02 18.85
N PHE A 298 6.02 23.56 18.89
CA PHE A 298 7.20 24.31 18.42
C PHE A 298 7.55 24.06 16.94
N SER A 299 6.81 23.18 16.25
CA SER A 299 7.00 22.94 14.81
C SER A 299 6.54 24.16 14.00
N SER A 300 7.50 24.92 13.49
CA SER A 300 7.29 26.09 12.64
C SER A 300 7.22 25.77 11.14
N SER A 301 7.40 24.50 10.76
CA SER A 301 7.37 24.04 9.37
C SER A 301 5.93 24.02 8.84
N SER A 302 5.46 25.20 8.43
CA SER A 302 4.24 25.33 7.65
C SER A 302 4.52 24.77 6.24
N LEU A 303 3.65 23.87 5.78
CA LEU A 303 3.57 23.33 4.41
C LEU A 303 4.52 22.17 4.11
N SER A 304 4.14 20.98 4.57
CA SER A 304 4.73 19.73 4.11
C SER A 304 4.49 19.53 2.60
N SER A 305 5.45 18.90 1.91
CA SER A 305 5.30 18.51 0.49
C SER A 305 4.43 17.25 0.29
N LEU A 306 3.92 16.68 1.38
CA LEU A 306 3.20 15.41 1.37
C LEU A 306 1.93 15.51 0.52
N GLU A 307 1.83 14.69 -0.53
CA GLU A 307 0.64 14.55 -1.35
C GLU A 307 -0.16 13.29 -0.98
N HIS A 308 0.50 12.24 -0.45
CA HIS A 308 -0.13 10.97 -0.10
C HIS A 308 0.15 10.57 1.35
N LEU A 309 -0.92 10.37 2.12
CA LEU A 309 -0.86 9.89 3.50
C LEU A 309 -1.79 8.69 3.66
N ASP A 310 -1.21 7.54 3.99
CA ASP A 310 -1.94 6.32 4.29
C ASP A 310 -1.89 6.01 5.79
N LEU A 311 -3.03 6.16 6.47
CA LEU A 311 -3.24 5.84 7.88
C LEU A 311 -4.29 4.73 8.04
N SER A 312 -4.57 3.98 6.97
CA SER A 312 -5.56 2.90 6.98
C SER A 312 -5.19 1.79 7.96
N ARG A 313 -6.21 1.05 8.44
CA ARG A 313 -6.04 -0.13 9.30
C ARG A 313 -5.23 0.20 10.57
N ASN A 314 -5.58 1.30 11.21
CA ASN A 314 -5.05 1.74 12.50
C ASN A 314 -6.17 1.78 13.55
N LEU A 315 -5.97 2.47 14.67
CA LEU A 315 -6.89 2.53 15.80
C LEU A 315 -7.27 3.98 16.13
N LEU A 316 -7.27 4.88 15.12
CA LEU A 316 -7.60 6.28 15.32
C LEU A 316 -9.08 6.40 15.70
N THR A 317 -9.36 7.10 16.81
CA THR A 317 -10.73 7.34 17.29
C THR A 317 -11.28 8.70 16.86
N THR A 318 -10.40 9.67 16.62
CA THR A 318 -10.74 11.01 16.17
C THR A 318 -9.59 11.61 15.36
N LEU A 319 -9.91 12.58 14.50
CA LEU A 319 -8.93 13.51 13.96
C LEU A 319 -8.93 14.75 14.87
N GLY A 320 -7.80 15.04 15.51
CA GLY A 320 -7.67 16.26 16.30
C GLY A 320 -7.89 17.50 15.44
N ARG A 321 -8.54 18.54 15.99
CA ARG A 321 -8.76 19.81 15.31
C ARG A 321 -7.45 20.33 14.71
N GLY A 322 -7.46 20.57 13.41
CA GLY A 322 -6.32 21.11 12.67
C GLY A 322 -5.04 20.27 12.66
N ILE A 323 -5.07 19.01 13.12
CA ILE A 323 -3.87 18.18 13.23
C ILE A 323 -3.23 17.86 11.86
N LEU A 324 -4.02 17.96 10.79
CA LEU A 324 -3.58 17.76 9.40
C LEU A 324 -3.36 19.08 8.64
N ASN A 325 -3.55 20.24 9.26
CA ASN A 325 -3.56 21.54 8.56
C ASN A 325 -2.23 21.91 7.92
N LYS A 326 -1.13 21.27 8.34
CA LYS A 326 0.20 21.45 7.74
C LYS A 326 0.36 20.73 6.39
N TYR A 327 -0.50 19.77 6.05
CA TYR A 327 -0.45 18.97 4.84
C TYR A 327 -1.35 19.55 3.73
N GLN A 328 -1.21 20.83 3.41
CA GLN A 328 -2.10 21.52 2.45
C GLN A 328 -1.97 21.02 1.01
N LYS A 329 -0.86 20.36 0.65
CA LYS A 329 -0.65 19.73 -0.66
C LYS A 329 -1.23 18.32 -0.76
N LEU A 330 -1.81 17.79 0.32
CA LEU A 330 -2.34 16.44 0.36
C LEU A 330 -3.43 16.25 -0.69
N LYS A 331 -3.25 15.25 -1.56
CA LYS A 331 -4.19 14.82 -2.61
C LYS A 331 -4.90 13.53 -2.24
N ILE A 332 -4.25 12.64 -1.50
CA ILE A 332 -4.81 11.35 -1.09
C ILE A 332 -4.66 11.19 0.42
N LEU A 333 -5.79 11.04 1.10
CA LEU A 333 -5.87 10.70 2.52
C LEU A 333 -6.66 9.42 2.70
N LYS A 334 -5.99 8.40 3.23
CA LYS A 334 -6.61 7.11 3.55
C LYS A 334 -6.69 6.92 5.05
N LEU A 335 -7.90 6.69 5.53
CA LEU A 335 -8.25 6.51 6.92
C LEU A 335 -9.16 5.28 7.10
N GLU A 336 -9.29 4.43 6.09
CA GLU A 336 -10.17 3.27 6.16
C GLU A 336 -9.79 2.30 7.27
N SER A 337 -10.77 1.55 7.78
CA SER A 337 -10.56 0.56 8.84
C SER A 337 -9.89 1.17 10.09
N ASN A 338 -10.36 2.34 10.53
CA ASN A 338 -10.03 2.93 11.82
C ASN A 338 -11.26 2.87 12.75
N THR A 339 -11.25 3.63 13.84
CA THR A 339 -12.35 3.71 14.80
C THR A 339 -12.95 5.12 14.88
N LEU A 340 -12.90 5.88 13.77
CA LEU A 340 -13.41 7.24 13.71
C LEU A 340 -14.94 7.25 13.87
N SER A 341 -15.44 8.08 14.79
CA SER A 341 -16.88 8.14 15.11
C SER A 341 -17.61 9.29 14.41
N GLU A 342 -16.94 10.39 14.11
CA GLU A 342 -17.56 11.60 13.56
C GLU A 342 -16.61 12.37 12.65
N ILE A 343 -17.18 13.17 11.74
CA ILE A 343 -16.44 14.10 10.87
C ILE A 343 -16.94 15.53 11.10
N THR A 344 -16.08 16.40 11.63
CA THR A 344 -16.38 17.80 11.97
C THR A 344 -15.76 18.80 10.98
N THR A 345 -16.21 20.05 11.04
CA THR A 345 -15.80 21.14 10.11
C THR A 345 -14.35 21.55 10.17
N ASP A 346 -13.66 21.29 11.26
CA ASP A 346 -12.33 21.79 11.57
C ASP A 346 -11.24 20.70 11.50
N GLN A 347 -11.61 19.50 11.07
CA GLN A 347 -10.68 18.36 10.90
C GLN A 347 -10.02 18.33 9.53
N LEU A 348 -10.72 18.80 8.48
CA LEU A 348 -10.32 18.66 7.08
C LEU A 348 -10.29 20.01 6.33
N ASP A 349 -10.56 21.13 7.01
CA ASP A 349 -10.82 22.44 6.41
C ASP A 349 -9.67 23.01 5.57
N GLN A 350 -8.42 22.65 5.89
CA GLN A 350 -7.23 23.11 5.18
C GLN A 350 -6.76 22.15 4.06
N LEU A 351 -7.41 21.00 3.87
CA LEU A 351 -7.04 20.01 2.86
C LEU A 351 -7.65 20.35 1.48
N ILE A 352 -7.46 21.59 1.03
CA ILE A 352 -8.13 22.15 -0.16
C ILE A 352 -7.73 21.45 -1.48
N ASN A 353 -6.58 20.76 -1.51
CA ASN A 353 -6.08 20.02 -2.67
C ASN A 353 -6.46 18.53 -2.65
N LEU A 354 -7.22 18.09 -1.64
CA LEU A 354 -7.57 16.69 -1.48
C LEU A 354 -8.44 16.23 -2.65
N GLU A 355 -8.04 15.15 -3.32
CA GLU A 355 -8.74 14.53 -4.43
C GLU A 355 -9.43 13.22 -4.01
N ILE A 356 -8.83 12.48 -3.07
CA ILE A 356 -9.33 11.20 -2.59
C ILE A 356 -9.34 11.19 -1.07
N LEU A 357 -10.52 10.93 -0.51
CA LEU A 357 -10.72 10.70 0.93
C LEU A 357 -11.38 9.33 1.13
N SER A 358 -10.65 8.43 1.78
CA SER A 358 -11.13 7.10 2.13
C SER A 358 -11.39 7.01 3.63
N LEU A 359 -12.66 6.83 4.00
CA LEU A 359 -13.15 6.71 5.38
C LEU A 359 -13.92 5.40 5.61
N HIS A 360 -13.94 4.49 4.64
CA HIS A 360 -14.72 3.26 4.74
C HIS A 360 -14.28 2.38 5.91
N ASP A 361 -15.16 1.50 6.37
CA ASP A 361 -14.93 0.65 7.53
C ASP A 361 -14.58 1.42 8.81
N ASN A 362 -15.13 2.63 8.99
CA ASN A 362 -15.14 3.34 10.27
C ASN A 362 -16.55 3.36 10.86
N PRO A 363 -16.70 3.35 12.21
CA PRO A 363 -17.99 3.48 12.87
C PRO A 363 -18.48 4.94 12.90
N ILE A 364 -18.45 5.63 11.75
CA ILE A 364 -18.89 7.01 11.63
C ILE A 364 -20.40 7.05 11.78
N HIS A 365 -20.87 7.72 12.83
CA HIS A 365 -22.30 7.87 13.11
C HIS A 365 -22.83 9.27 12.81
N LEU A 366 -21.95 10.24 12.59
CA LEU A 366 -22.34 11.62 12.32
C LEU A 366 -21.36 12.34 11.38
N ILE A 367 -21.90 12.95 10.33
CA ILE A 367 -21.20 13.92 9.48
C ILE A 367 -21.87 15.28 9.66
N TYR A 368 -21.11 16.23 10.20
CA TYR A 368 -21.61 17.57 10.52
C TYR A 368 -21.81 18.45 9.28
N ASN A 369 -22.64 19.48 9.43
CA ASN A 369 -22.87 20.50 8.41
C ASN A 369 -21.55 21.15 7.97
N PHE A 370 -21.38 21.37 6.66
CA PHE A 370 -20.19 22.01 6.10
C PHE A 370 -18.86 21.31 6.42
N SER A 371 -18.89 20.06 6.91
CA SER A 371 -17.67 19.36 7.35
C SER A 371 -16.63 19.17 6.25
N MET A 372 -17.07 19.18 5.00
CA MET A 372 -16.24 19.01 3.81
C MET A 372 -16.28 20.21 2.86
N GLN A 373 -16.77 21.38 3.32
CA GLN A 373 -17.05 22.53 2.44
C GLN A 373 -15.86 23.04 1.63
N ASN A 374 -14.64 22.91 2.18
CA ASN A 374 -13.42 23.40 1.57
C ASN A 374 -12.74 22.37 0.67
N LEU A 375 -13.22 21.11 0.65
CA LEU A 375 -12.65 20.02 -0.16
C LEU A 375 -13.10 20.14 -1.63
N THR A 376 -12.93 21.33 -2.22
CA THR A 376 -13.44 21.69 -3.54
C THR A 376 -12.81 20.87 -4.67
N ASN A 377 -11.62 20.29 -4.47
CA ASN A 377 -10.95 19.41 -5.43
C ASN A 377 -11.27 17.92 -5.23
N LEU A 378 -12.09 17.56 -4.24
CA LEU A 378 -12.39 16.17 -3.91
C LEU A 378 -13.14 15.51 -5.07
N LYS A 379 -12.60 14.40 -5.56
CA LYS A 379 -13.15 13.60 -6.65
C LYS A 379 -13.77 12.31 -6.14
N ASN A 380 -13.16 11.69 -5.12
CA ASN A 380 -13.58 10.39 -4.60
C ASN A 380 -13.73 10.44 -3.08
N LEU A 381 -14.93 10.09 -2.61
CA LEU A 381 -15.27 9.98 -1.20
C LEU A 381 -15.84 8.60 -0.90
N TYR A 382 -15.17 7.85 -0.04
CA TYR A 382 -15.59 6.52 0.40
C TYR A 382 -16.02 6.56 1.86
N LEU A 383 -17.29 6.26 2.12
CA LEU A 383 -17.96 6.31 3.43
C LEU A 383 -18.66 4.98 3.78
N SER A 384 -18.42 3.92 3.01
CA SER A 384 -19.00 2.60 3.23
C SER A 384 -18.69 2.05 4.62
N GLN A 385 -19.65 1.37 5.24
CA GLN A 385 -19.47 0.74 6.55
C GLN A 385 -19.13 -0.75 6.39
N ALA A 386 -18.62 -1.38 7.45
CA ALA A 386 -18.31 -2.81 7.42
C ALA A 386 -19.61 -3.62 7.24
N CYS A 387 -19.75 -4.31 6.10
CA CYS A 387 -20.89 -5.17 5.82
C CYS A 387 -21.09 -6.22 6.91
N ILE A 388 -22.06 -6.02 7.81
CA ILE A 388 -22.45 -7.04 8.76
C ILE A 388 -23.24 -8.08 7.95
N SER A 389 -22.65 -9.25 7.71
CA SER A 389 -23.32 -10.35 7.00
C SER A 389 -24.70 -10.58 7.63
N SER A 390 -25.76 -10.36 6.85
CA SER A 390 -27.17 -10.31 7.21
C SER A 390 -27.77 -11.63 7.73
N ASN A 391 -26.96 -12.55 8.26
CA ASN A 391 -27.38 -13.85 8.79
C ASN A 391 -27.78 -13.80 10.27
N ARG A 392 -27.98 -12.61 10.84
CA ARG A 392 -28.68 -12.47 12.11
C ARG A 392 -29.86 -11.55 11.90
N GLU A 393 -31.06 -12.14 11.88
CA GLU A 393 -32.30 -11.50 12.30
C GLU A 393 -32.18 -11.05 13.78
N LYS A 394 -31.16 -10.26 14.09
CA LYS A 394 -31.13 -9.49 15.32
C LYS A 394 -31.94 -8.25 15.02
N SER A 395 -33.23 -8.33 15.36
CA SER A 395 -34.08 -7.19 15.65
C SER A 395 -33.23 -6.02 16.14
N ILE A 396 -33.37 -4.86 15.52
CA ILE A 396 -32.63 -3.60 15.74
C ILE A 396 -32.80 -3.06 17.20
N THR A 397 -33.35 -3.87 18.10
CA THR A 397 -33.65 -3.61 19.50
C THR A 397 -32.47 -3.84 20.47
N ASP A 398 -31.34 -4.42 20.04
CA ASP A 398 -30.17 -4.57 20.93
C ASP A 398 -29.47 -3.22 21.13
N GLN A 399 -29.42 -2.78 22.40
CA GLN A 399 -28.85 -1.51 22.87
C GLN A 399 -27.38 -1.27 22.42
N GLU A 400 -26.67 -2.33 22.01
CA GLU A 400 -25.31 -2.33 21.46
C GLU A 400 -25.22 -1.79 20.02
N ASN A 401 -26.33 -1.73 19.27
CA ASN A 401 -26.37 -1.28 17.86
C ASN A 401 -26.68 0.23 17.66
N ARG A 402 -26.82 1.01 18.74
CA ARG A 402 -27.25 2.42 18.67
C ARG A 402 -26.23 3.40 18.08
N MET A 403 -25.06 2.96 17.65
CA MET A 403 -24.03 3.82 17.03
C MET A 403 -23.57 3.31 15.66
N ASN A 404 -24.22 2.28 15.11
CA ASN A 404 -23.88 1.71 13.81
C ASN A 404 -24.69 2.33 12.66
N PHE A 405 -25.35 3.45 12.90
CA PHE A 405 -26.08 4.19 11.87
C PHE A 405 -25.37 5.50 11.59
N LEU A 406 -25.46 5.98 10.35
CA LEU A 406 -24.92 7.23 9.87
C LEU A 406 -26.03 8.28 9.80
N LYS A 407 -25.87 9.35 10.57
CA LYS A 407 -26.62 10.59 10.42
C LYS A 407 -25.80 11.56 9.57
N ILE A 408 -26.40 12.11 8.51
CA ILE A 408 -25.75 13.08 7.64
C ILE A 408 -26.53 14.38 7.68
N ASP A 409 -25.85 15.48 7.97
CA ASP A 409 -26.47 16.80 7.84
C ASP A 409 -26.76 17.13 6.36
N PRO A 410 -27.90 17.75 6.02
CA PRO A 410 -28.25 18.12 4.63
C PRO A 410 -27.18 18.95 3.91
N GLN A 411 -26.36 19.71 4.65
CA GLN A 411 -25.29 20.55 4.10
C GLN A 411 -23.90 19.91 4.25
N ALA A 412 -23.79 18.63 4.61
CA ALA A 412 -22.51 17.94 4.76
C ALA A 412 -21.66 17.97 3.48
N PHE A 413 -22.29 17.82 2.31
CA PHE A 413 -21.63 17.82 0.99
C PHE A 413 -21.66 19.17 0.28
N HIS A 414 -22.00 20.24 1.00
CA HIS A 414 -21.84 21.58 0.47
C HIS A 414 -20.38 21.79 -0.02
N GLY A 415 -20.18 22.49 -1.14
CA GLY A 415 -18.85 22.78 -1.67
C GLY A 415 -18.15 21.65 -2.45
N LEU A 416 -18.68 20.42 -2.43
CA LEU A 416 -18.12 19.26 -3.14
C LEU A 416 -18.42 19.25 -4.65
N ILE A 417 -18.16 20.38 -5.32
CA ILE A 417 -18.56 20.61 -6.71
C ILE A 417 -17.86 19.70 -7.72
N ASN A 418 -16.68 19.17 -7.40
CA ASN A 418 -15.90 18.29 -8.27
C ASN A 418 -16.04 16.80 -7.95
N LEU A 419 -16.89 16.44 -6.98
CA LEU A 419 -17.08 15.06 -6.56
C LEU A 419 -17.60 14.22 -7.73
N GLN A 420 -16.93 13.10 -8.00
CA GLN A 420 -17.24 12.18 -9.09
C GLN A 420 -17.69 10.81 -8.58
N MET A 421 -17.14 10.37 -7.45
CA MET A 421 -17.41 9.08 -6.83
C MET A 421 -17.83 9.29 -5.37
N LEU A 422 -18.99 8.77 -5.03
CA LEU A 422 -19.49 8.71 -3.66
C LEU A 422 -19.93 7.28 -3.35
N ASP A 423 -19.28 6.69 -2.35
CA ASP A 423 -19.54 5.32 -1.92
C ASP A 423 -20.09 5.27 -0.50
N PHE A 424 -21.29 4.69 -0.36
CA PHE A 424 -21.95 4.38 0.89
C PHE A 424 -22.37 2.90 0.95
N ASP A 425 -21.68 1.98 0.27
CA ASP A 425 -21.99 0.55 0.36
C ASP A 425 -22.11 0.09 1.82
N CYS A 426 -23.03 -0.82 2.10
CA CYS A 426 -23.25 -1.41 3.42
C CYS A 426 -23.51 -0.43 4.57
N THR A 427 -24.05 0.76 4.28
CA THR A 427 -24.31 1.79 5.29
C THR A 427 -25.72 1.70 5.86
N ILE A 428 -25.85 1.79 7.18
CA ILE A 428 -27.14 1.97 7.83
C ILE A 428 -27.34 3.48 8.04
N PHE A 429 -28.38 4.08 7.46
CA PHE A 429 -28.66 5.50 7.61
C PHE A 429 -29.71 5.77 8.70
N GLN A 430 -29.52 6.82 9.48
CA GLN A 430 -30.58 7.40 10.31
C GLN A 430 -31.45 8.36 9.51
N ASN A 431 -30.80 9.18 8.68
CA ASN A 431 -31.42 10.09 7.73
C ASN A 431 -30.60 10.12 6.44
N LEU A 432 -31.28 10.28 5.33
CA LEU A 432 -30.67 10.64 4.06
C LEU A 432 -31.68 11.50 3.31
N ASP A 433 -31.48 12.82 3.37
CA ASP A 433 -32.42 13.78 2.80
C ASP A 433 -32.35 13.77 1.26
N GLY A 434 -33.50 13.93 0.60
CA GLY A 434 -33.58 13.80 -0.86
C GLY A 434 -32.79 14.88 -1.62
N ASP A 435 -32.47 16.01 -1.00
CA ASP A 435 -31.71 17.09 -1.64
C ASP A 435 -30.20 17.05 -1.34
N ILE A 436 -29.72 16.03 -0.62
CA ILE A 436 -28.32 15.94 -0.16
C ILE A 436 -27.29 15.97 -1.29
N PHE A 437 -27.66 15.49 -2.48
CA PHE A 437 -26.79 15.45 -3.67
C PHE A 437 -26.91 16.67 -4.58
N ASN A 438 -27.77 17.65 -4.27
CA ASN A 438 -27.93 18.86 -5.09
C ASN A 438 -26.63 19.69 -5.20
N ASN A 439 -25.72 19.54 -4.23
CA ASN A 439 -24.43 20.23 -4.20
C ASN A 439 -23.29 19.46 -4.89
N THR A 440 -23.58 18.31 -5.52
CA THR A 440 -22.59 17.46 -6.20
C THR A 440 -22.92 17.30 -7.70
N PRO A 441 -22.87 18.38 -8.51
CA PRO A 441 -23.35 18.37 -9.90
C PRO A 441 -22.51 17.50 -10.85
N ASN A 442 -21.26 17.19 -10.48
CA ASN A 442 -20.33 16.39 -11.27
C ASN A 442 -20.29 14.91 -10.85
N LEU A 443 -21.21 14.47 -9.98
CA LEU A 443 -21.25 13.10 -9.48
C LEU A 443 -21.51 12.13 -10.65
N LYS A 444 -20.63 11.15 -10.81
CA LYS A 444 -20.65 10.15 -11.89
C LYS A 444 -20.97 8.74 -11.38
N TYR A 445 -20.54 8.43 -10.17
CA TYR A 445 -20.68 7.13 -9.53
C TYR A 445 -21.31 7.33 -8.16
N LEU A 446 -22.45 6.70 -7.93
CA LEU A 446 -23.13 6.68 -6.64
C LEU A 446 -23.37 5.23 -6.24
N ILE A 447 -22.73 4.81 -5.15
CA ILE A 447 -22.89 3.48 -4.57
C ILE A 447 -23.71 3.59 -3.30
N LEU A 448 -24.90 3.00 -3.32
CA LEU A 448 -25.79 2.86 -2.17
C LEU A 448 -26.09 1.38 -1.89
N ALA A 449 -25.38 0.45 -2.55
CA ALA A 449 -25.62 -0.98 -2.43
C ALA A 449 -25.63 -1.44 -0.95
N ASN A 450 -26.45 -2.44 -0.64
CA ASN A 450 -26.53 -3.09 0.67
C ASN A 450 -26.82 -2.15 1.85
N SER A 451 -27.30 -0.94 1.58
CA SER A 451 -27.60 0.05 2.60
C SER A 451 -29.07 0.01 3.00
N GLN A 452 -29.39 0.55 4.17
CA GLN A 452 -30.75 0.52 4.72
C GLN A 452 -31.00 1.70 5.67
N MET A 453 -32.26 2.00 5.96
CA MET A 453 -32.64 2.97 7.00
C MET A 453 -32.88 2.26 8.33
N ILE A 454 -32.50 2.88 9.45
CA ILE A 454 -32.69 2.29 10.79
C ILE A 454 -34.16 2.01 11.16
N ASN A 455 -35.09 2.86 10.71
CA ASN A 455 -36.49 2.80 11.14
C ASN A 455 -37.42 2.14 10.11
N ASP A 456 -36.88 1.42 9.11
CA ASP A 456 -37.64 0.95 7.95
C ASP A 456 -38.51 2.06 7.31
N ASN A 457 -38.16 3.33 7.50
CA ASN A 457 -38.93 4.43 6.95
C ASN A 457 -38.67 4.48 5.46
N GLN A 458 -39.55 3.86 4.69
CA GLN A 458 -39.39 3.54 3.29
C GLN A 458 -39.48 4.74 2.33
N ASP A 459 -39.79 5.95 2.82
CA ASP A 459 -39.96 7.14 1.96
C ASP A 459 -38.65 7.90 1.63
N TRP A 460 -37.51 7.51 2.19
CA TRP A 460 -36.21 8.18 1.94
C TRP A 460 -35.69 7.97 0.51
N LEU A 461 -35.84 6.77 -0.06
CA LEU A 461 -35.47 6.47 -1.44
C LEU A 461 -36.62 6.90 -2.37
N ASN A 462 -36.68 8.19 -2.67
CA ASN A 462 -37.70 8.81 -3.53
C ASN A 462 -37.07 9.57 -4.70
N GLU A 463 -37.90 10.04 -5.65
CA GLU A 463 -37.41 10.71 -6.86
C GLU A 463 -36.56 11.97 -6.59
N ASN A 464 -36.78 12.67 -5.48
CA ASN A 464 -36.02 13.89 -5.18
C ASN A 464 -34.54 13.58 -4.94
N MET A 465 -34.22 12.38 -4.43
CA MET A 465 -32.86 11.90 -4.21
C MET A 465 -32.00 11.96 -5.48
N PHE A 466 -32.61 11.71 -6.63
CA PHE A 466 -31.90 11.64 -7.91
C PHE A 466 -32.05 12.91 -8.74
N LYS A 467 -32.75 13.91 -8.21
CA LYS A 467 -33.08 15.14 -8.91
C LYS A 467 -31.80 15.87 -9.33
N ASN A 468 -31.77 16.35 -10.58
CA ASN A 468 -30.64 17.06 -11.18
C ASN A 468 -29.30 16.28 -11.26
N LEU A 469 -29.26 14.96 -11.03
CA LEU A 469 -28.04 14.15 -11.16
C LEU A 469 -27.69 13.81 -12.62
N LYS A 470 -27.67 14.83 -13.48
CA LYS A 470 -27.51 14.70 -14.94
C LYS A 470 -26.16 14.13 -15.36
N SER A 471 -25.15 14.21 -14.51
CA SER A 471 -23.79 13.68 -14.72
C SER A 471 -23.64 12.22 -14.30
N LEU A 472 -24.64 11.64 -13.61
CA LEU A 472 -24.55 10.31 -13.05
C LEU A 472 -24.50 9.27 -14.18
N THR A 473 -23.49 8.42 -14.14
CA THR A 473 -23.23 7.38 -15.15
C THR A 473 -23.38 5.98 -14.60
N HIS A 474 -23.05 5.76 -13.32
CA HIS A 474 -23.14 4.45 -12.68
C HIS A 474 -23.87 4.60 -11.34
N LEU A 475 -24.91 3.78 -11.16
CA LEU A 475 -25.75 3.78 -9.98
C LEU A 475 -25.89 2.36 -9.44
N TYR A 476 -25.52 2.14 -8.18
CA TYR A 476 -25.57 0.84 -7.53
C TYR A 476 -26.62 0.88 -6.41
N LEU A 477 -27.71 0.12 -6.61
CA LEU A 477 -28.89 0.08 -5.72
C LEU A 477 -29.21 -1.35 -5.26
N ALA A 478 -28.22 -2.25 -5.25
CA ALA A 478 -28.42 -3.60 -4.76
C ALA A 478 -28.95 -3.60 -3.31
N GLY A 479 -29.92 -4.47 -3.01
CA GLY A 479 -30.48 -4.59 -1.65
C GLY A 479 -31.69 -3.70 -1.32
N PHE A 480 -32.08 -2.76 -2.18
CA PHE A 480 -33.27 -1.92 -1.94
C PHE A 480 -34.58 -2.52 -2.49
N ASP A 481 -35.71 -2.13 -1.87
CA ASP A 481 -37.01 -2.26 -2.51
C ASP A 481 -37.20 -1.17 -3.57
N LEU A 482 -37.12 -1.56 -4.84
CA LEU A 482 -37.25 -0.64 -5.97
C LEU A 482 -38.66 -0.05 -6.14
N ASN A 483 -39.68 -0.64 -5.51
CA ASN A 483 -41.06 -0.13 -5.55
C ASN A 483 -41.24 1.17 -4.75
N LEU A 484 -40.23 1.59 -3.97
CA LEU A 484 -40.24 2.84 -3.21
C LEU A 484 -40.11 4.08 -4.10
N ILE A 485 -39.56 3.92 -5.30
CA ILE A 485 -39.50 4.98 -6.31
C ILE A 485 -40.88 5.07 -6.98
N LYS A 486 -41.75 5.93 -6.42
CA LYS A 486 -43.18 6.03 -6.78
C LYS A 486 -43.43 6.72 -8.13
N ASN A 487 -42.51 7.58 -8.58
CA ASN A 487 -42.72 8.42 -9.77
C ASN A 487 -42.00 7.85 -10.99
N GLU A 488 -42.65 6.87 -11.64
CA GLU A 488 -42.05 5.89 -12.55
C GLU A 488 -41.36 6.46 -13.81
N THR A 489 -41.54 7.72 -14.17
CA THR A 489 -40.98 8.27 -15.44
C THR A 489 -40.13 9.51 -15.26
N THR A 490 -40.42 10.34 -14.26
CA THR A 490 -39.78 11.66 -14.10
C THR A 490 -38.35 11.56 -13.58
N PHE A 491 -38.04 10.62 -12.69
CA PHE A 491 -36.68 10.54 -12.13
C PHE A 491 -35.63 10.12 -13.17
N LEU A 492 -36.02 9.36 -14.21
CA LEU A 492 -35.12 8.98 -15.30
C LEU A 492 -34.73 10.18 -16.17
N GLU A 493 -35.58 11.22 -16.26
CA GLU A 493 -35.27 12.47 -16.96
C GLU A 493 -34.13 13.25 -16.28
N ASP A 494 -33.93 13.04 -14.98
CA ASP A 494 -32.81 13.62 -14.23
C ASP A 494 -31.51 12.82 -14.39
N LEU A 495 -31.59 11.58 -14.89
CA LEU A 495 -30.49 10.61 -15.03
C LEU A 495 -30.07 10.39 -16.50
N ILE A 496 -30.08 11.45 -17.32
CA ILE A 496 -29.83 11.39 -18.77
C ILE A 496 -28.49 10.75 -19.20
N SER A 497 -27.48 10.75 -18.32
CA SER A 497 -26.15 10.20 -18.62
C SER A 497 -25.95 8.78 -18.11
N LEU A 498 -26.98 8.16 -17.52
CA LEU A 498 -26.85 6.85 -16.88
C LEU A 498 -26.47 5.78 -17.92
N ARG A 499 -25.44 5.01 -17.59
CA ARG A 499 -24.86 3.93 -18.40
C ARG A 499 -24.92 2.60 -17.70
N GLU A 500 -24.79 2.58 -16.39
CA GLU A 500 -24.87 1.35 -15.60
C GLU A 500 -25.86 1.51 -14.44
N LEU A 501 -26.79 0.57 -14.35
CA LEU A 501 -27.62 0.36 -13.18
C LEU A 501 -27.36 -1.04 -12.62
N ASN A 502 -26.73 -1.10 -11.45
CA ASN A 502 -26.43 -2.36 -10.79
C ASN A 502 -27.42 -2.63 -9.65
N LEU A 503 -28.19 -3.70 -9.80
CA LEU A 503 -29.18 -4.16 -8.84
C LEU A 503 -28.76 -5.49 -8.17
N VAL A 504 -27.61 -6.07 -8.55
CA VAL A 504 -27.18 -7.40 -8.07
C VAL A 504 -26.62 -7.31 -6.66
N ASN A 505 -27.23 -8.10 -5.78
CA ASN A 505 -26.78 -8.29 -4.42
C ASN A 505 -25.76 -9.46 -4.32
N TYR A 506 -24.79 -9.35 -3.41
CA TYR A 506 -23.99 -10.50 -2.92
C TYR A 506 -24.66 -11.18 -1.71
N THR A 507 -25.76 -10.65 -1.20
CA THR A 507 -26.60 -11.17 -0.11
C THR A 507 -28.02 -11.53 -0.59
N PRO A 508 -28.77 -12.42 0.08
CA PRO A 508 -29.85 -13.18 -0.57
C PRO A 508 -31.23 -12.51 -0.63
N ILE A 509 -31.42 -11.27 -0.14
CA ILE A 509 -32.78 -10.75 0.12
C ILE A 509 -32.99 -9.43 -0.60
N MET A 510 -33.34 -9.51 -1.89
CA MET A 510 -34.10 -8.44 -2.54
C MET A 510 -35.59 -8.78 -2.41
N PRO A 511 -36.47 -7.85 -1.99
CA PRO A 511 -37.91 -8.10 -1.90
C PRO A 511 -38.49 -8.68 -3.18
N GLN A 512 -38.01 -8.21 -4.34
CA GLN A 512 -38.39 -8.65 -5.68
C GLN A 512 -38.10 -10.14 -5.93
N CYS A 513 -37.18 -10.75 -5.17
CA CYS A 513 -36.92 -12.19 -5.20
C CYS A 513 -38.01 -13.02 -4.51
N ASN A 514 -38.84 -12.40 -3.66
CA ASN A 514 -39.90 -13.06 -2.87
C ASN A 514 -41.29 -12.93 -3.50
N GLY A 515 -41.37 -12.64 -4.80
CA GLY A 515 -42.64 -12.58 -5.54
C GLY A 515 -43.34 -11.22 -5.52
N THR A 516 -42.72 -10.16 -4.97
CA THR A 516 -43.22 -8.80 -5.21
C THR A 516 -42.97 -8.40 -6.67
N PRO A 517 -43.95 -7.78 -7.34
CA PRO A 517 -43.76 -7.25 -8.67
C PRO A 517 -42.67 -6.18 -8.66
N HIS A 518 -41.88 -6.13 -9.73
CA HIS A 518 -40.93 -5.04 -9.96
C HIS A 518 -41.66 -3.78 -10.45
N PRO A 519 -41.10 -2.59 -10.25
CA PRO A 519 -41.72 -1.34 -10.69
C PRO A 519 -41.65 -1.18 -12.21
N LYS A 520 -42.66 -0.52 -12.81
CA LYS A 520 -42.76 -0.39 -14.28
C LYS A 520 -41.63 0.42 -14.91
N TRP A 521 -41.01 1.32 -14.15
CA TRP A 521 -39.86 2.08 -14.64
C TRP A 521 -38.67 1.17 -15.00
N LEU A 522 -38.57 0.00 -14.36
CA LEU A 522 -37.55 -0.99 -14.70
C LEU A 522 -37.83 -1.60 -16.08
N ASP A 523 -39.10 -1.79 -16.46
CA ASP A 523 -39.47 -2.24 -17.80
C ASP A 523 -39.05 -1.21 -18.87
N ILE A 524 -39.16 0.10 -18.58
CA ILE A 524 -38.72 1.18 -19.49
C ILE A 524 -37.22 1.11 -19.76
N LEU A 525 -36.42 0.86 -18.72
CA LEU A 525 -34.96 0.73 -18.83
C LEU A 525 -34.52 -0.54 -19.56
N LEU A 526 -35.34 -1.58 -19.50
CA LEU A 526 -35.09 -2.86 -20.13
C LEU A 526 -35.64 -2.94 -21.56
N ASP A 527 -36.44 -1.96 -21.98
CA ASP A 527 -36.95 -1.87 -23.35
C ASP A 527 -35.83 -1.54 -24.35
N VAL A 528 -35.94 -2.09 -25.56
CA VAL A 528 -34.89 -2.19 -26.58
C VAL A 528 -34.46 -0.82 -27.16
N ASP A 529 -35.25 0.23 -26.90
CA ASP A 529 -35.01 1.59 -27.36
C ASP A 529 -34.22 2.48 -26.37
N TYR A 530 -33.88 1.97 -25.18
CA TYR A 530 -32.97 2.67 -24.26
C TYR A 530 -31.53 2.68 -24.86
N PRO A 531 -30.73 3.76 -24.71
CA PRO A 531 -29.46 3.94 -25.43
C PRO A 531 -28.56 2.69 -25.42
N ARG A 532 -28.09 2.26 -26.62
CA ARG A 532 -27.33 1.01 -26.89
C ARG A 532 -26.06 0.76 -26.06
N ASN A 533 -25.66 1.68 -25.19
CA ASN A 533 -24.50 1.56 -24.28
C ASN A 533 -24.92 1.54 -22.80
N PHE A 534 -26.15 1.11 -22.52
CA PHE A 534 -26.70 0.99 -21.18
C PHE A 534 -26.68 -0.47 -20.70
N THR A 535 -26.15 -0.72 -19.51
CA THR A 535 -26.05 -2.03 -18.89
C THR A 535 -26.83 -2.08 -17.59
N VAL A 536 -27.81 -2.96 -17.50
CA VAL A 536 -28.52 -3.28 -16.25
C VAL A 536 -28.08 -4.64 -15.76
N THR A 537 -27.54 -4.69 -14.55
CA THR A 537 -27.20 -5.96 -13.91
C THR A 537 -28.33 -6.36 -12.97
N LEU A 538 -29.05 -7.43 -13.31
CA LEU A 538 -30.24 -7.91 -12.59
C LEU A 538 -29.92 -9.07 -11.62
N PRO A 539 -30.55 -9.12 -10.43
CA PRO A 539 -30.45 -10.26 -9.50
C PRO A 539 -30.81 -11.61 -10.14
N ASN A 540 -30.11 -12.67 -9.71
CA ASN A 540 -30.35 -14.04 -10.17
C ASN A 540 -31.75 -14.59 -9.87
N CYS A 541 -32.48 -13.96 -8.95
CA CYS A 541 -33.81 -14.39 -8.50
C CYS A 541 -34.97 -13.86 -9.36
N LEU A 542 -34.74 -12.86 -10.22
CA LEU A 542 -35.79 -12.34 -11.10
C LEU A 542 -36.22 -13.42 -12.11
N PRO A 543 -37.52 -13.51 -12.47
CA PRO A 543 -38.06 -14.67 -13.18
C PRO A 543 -37.28 -15.04 -14.45
N ASN A 544 -37.12 -16.35 -14.68
CA ASN A 544 -36.42 -16.94 -15.83
C ASN A 544 -36.85 -16.39 -17.20
N ALA A 545 -38.07 -15.86 -17.35
CA ALA A 545 -38.55 -15.24 -18.59
C ALA A 545 -37.75 -13.97 -18.95
N TYR A 546 -37.35 -13.17 -17.95
CA TYR A 546 -36.56 -11.97 -18.14
C TYR A 546 -35.09 -12.34 -18.42
N GLN A 547 -34.48 -13.17 -17.58
CA GLN A 547 -33.09 -13.61 -17.81
C GLN A 547 -32.88 -14.31 -19.17
N ARG A 548 -33.89 -15.04 -19.69
CA ARG A 548 -33.84 -15.67 -21.02
C ARG A 548 -34.08 -14.69 -22.17
N TYR A 549 -34.91 -13.67 -21.99
CA TYR A 549 -35.12 -12.64 -23.03
C TYR A 549 -33.84 -11.82 -23.23
N TYR A 550 -33.11 -11.52 -22.14
CA TYR A 550 -31.96 -10.61 -22.17
C TYR A 550 -30.57 -11.28 -22.25
N ARG A 551 -30.43 -12.59 -22.01
CA ARG A 551 -29.17 -13.32 -22.35
C ARG A 551 -28.98 -13.54 -23.86
N ASN A 552 -30.03 -13.33 -24.65
CA ASN A 552 -30.06 -13.60 -26.09
C ASN A 552 -29.98 -12.31 -26.94
N GLN A 553 -29.92 -11.14 -26.32
CA GLN A 553 -29.56 -9.86 -26.95
C GLN A 553 -28.20 -9.41 -26.41
#